data_AF-A0A944G740-F1
#
_entry.id   AF-A0A944G740-F1
#
_cell.length_a   1.000
_cell.length_b   1.000
_cell.length_c   1.000
_cell.angle_alpha   90.00
_cell.angle_beta   90.00
_cell.angle_gamma   90.00
#
_symmetry.space_group_name_H-M   'P 1'
#
loop_
_entity.id
_entity.type
_entity.pdbx_description
1 polymer ?
#
loop_
_entity_poly.entity_id
_entity_poly.type
_entity_poly.pdbx_seq_one_letter_code
_entity_poly.pdbx_strand_id
1 'polypeptide(L)'
;MEINVYQRYFEAKLEYNGVKRRAASVLLISDSEAGNIKYTAAVAFMPYEDSEDFRVPYDAYFTKVIFEGRGRRSKKKEKQFIEDLAQYIDELATEVEGSVFWDKPLSCERLG
;
A
#
# COMPACT_ATOMS: atom_id res chain seq x y z
N MET A 1 1.95 -17.00 -6.12
CA MET A 1 1.85 -17.01 -4.65
C MET A 1 2.06 -15.59 -4.21
N GLU A 2 1.02 -15.01 -3.61
CA GLU A 2 1.02 -13.62 -3.18
C GLU A 2 1.51 -13.47 -1.73
N ILE A 3 2.38 -12.51 -1.47
CA ILE A 3 2.97 -12.22 -0.17
C ILE A 3 3.02 -10.71 0.05
N ASN A 4 2.53 -10.25 1.20
CA ASN A 4 2.73 -8.87 1.66
C ASN A 4 4.15 -8.73 2.22
N VAL A 5 5.05 -8.20 1.40
CA VAL A 5 6.45 -7.95 1.77
C VAL A 5 6.55 -6.82 2.78
N TYR A 6 5.65 -5.84 2.67
CA TYR A 6 5.52 -4.72 3.58
C TYR A 6 4.05 -4.41 3.81
N GLN A 7 3.69 -4.09 5.05
CA GLN A 7 2.41 -3.48 5.38
C GLN A 7 2.56 -2.52 6.55
N ARG A 8 1.98 -1.32 6.42
CA ARG A 8 1.84 -0.37 7.52
C ARG A 8 0.58 0.48 7.37
N TYR A 9 0.05 0.93 8.50
CA TYR A 9 -1.10 1.83 8.55
C TYR A 9 -0.64 3.25 8.91
N PHE A 10 -1.20 4.24 8.22
CA PHE A 10 -0.92 5.66 8.40
C PHE A 10 -2.22 6.45 8.53
N GLU A 11 -2.17 7.61 9.17
CA GLU A 11 -3.22 8.61 8.96
C GLU A 11 -3.23 9.00 7.48
N ALA A 12 -4.42 9.30 6.96
CA ALA A 12 -4.61 9.71 5.58
C ALA A 12 -5.78 10.68 5.48
N LYS A 13 -5.97 11.24 4.28
CA LYS A 13 -7.14 12.05 3.95
C LYS A 13 -7.58 11.69 2.55
N LEU A 14 -8.80 11.18 2.42
CA LEU A 14 -9.48 10.98 1.15
C LEU A 14 -10.98 11.14 1.37
N GLU A 15 -11.69 11.74 0.42
CA GLU A 15 -13.15 11.64 0.35
C GLU A 15 -13.50 10.95 -0.96
N TYR A 16 -14.24 9.85 -0.87
CA TYR A 16 -14.52 9.03 -2.05
C TYR A 16 -15.89 8.40 -1.89
N ASN A 17 -16.71 8.49 -2.94
CA ASN A 17 -18.12 8.10 -2.89
C ASN A 17 -18.90 8.71 -1.70
N GLY A 18 -18.55 9.93 -1.28
CA GLY A 18 -19.18 10.62 -0.15
C GLY A 18 -18.75 10.13 1.24
N VAL A 19 -17.76 9.23 1.32
CA VAL A 19 -17.22 8.69 2.58
C VAL A 19 -15.84 9.30 2.84
N LYS A 20 -15.67 9.88 4.03
CA LYS A 20 -14.38 10.39 4.49
C LYS A 20 -13.53 9.26 5.03
N ARG A 21 -12.31 9.13 4.49
CA ARG A 21 -11.34 8.11 4.84
C ARG A 21 -10.12 8.77 5.45
N ARG A 22 -9.82 8.37 6.68
CA ARG A 22 -8.84 9.03 7.57
C ARG A 22 -7.61 8.17 7.88
N ALA A 23 -7.60 6.93 7.39
CA ALA A 23 -6.43 6.06 7.44
C ALA A 23 -6.15 5.47 6.07
N ALA A 24 -4.90 5.05 5.86
CA ALA A 24 -4.48 4.29 4.71
C ALA A 24 -3.66 3.08 5.16
N SER A 25 -3.94 1.90 4.59
CA SER A 25 -3.02 0.77 4.62
C SER A 25 -2.15 0.82 3.37
N VAL A 26 -0.86 0.91 3.58
CA VAL A 26 0.16 0.92 2.54
C VAL A 26 0.81 -0.45 2.49
N LEU A 27 0.85 -1.06 1.31
CA LEU A 27 1.38 -2.40 1.10
C LEU A 27 2.37 -2.45 -0.06
N LEU A 28 3.39 -3.29 0.10
CA LEU A 28 4.18 -3.82 -1.00
C LEU A 28 3.87 -5.31 -1.13
N ILE A 29 3.28 -5.69 -2.27
CA ILE A 29 2.83 -7.05 -2.53
C ILE A 29 3.77 -7.66 -3.56
N SER A 30 4.29 -8.86 -3.28
CA SER A 30 5.01 -9.68 -4.25
C SER A 30 4.14 -10.84 -4.66
N ASP A 31 3.95 -11.02 -5.96
CA ASP A 31 3.41 -12.25 -6.52
C ASP A 31 4.46 -12.95 -7.36
N SER A 32 4.48 -14.27 -7.28
CA SER A 32 5.35 -15.15 -8.04
C SER A 32 4.51 -16.23 -8.70
N GLU A 33 4.44 -16.19 -10.03
CA GLU A 33 3.68 -17.13 -10.85
C GLU A 33 4.54 -17.56 -12.06
N ALA A 34 4.59 -18.87 -12.32
CA ALA A 34 5.28 -19.46 -13.48
C ALA A 34 6.73 -18.97 -13.72
N GLY A 35 7.49 -18.63 -12.66
CA GLY A 35 8.86 -18.14 -12.75
C GLY A 35 8.99 -16.65 -13.10
N ASN A 36 7.88 -15.93 -13.15
CA ASN A 36 7.82 -14.48 -13.16
C ASN A 36 7.56 -13.97 -11.75
N ILE A 37 8.13 -12.81 -11.46
CA ILE A 37 7.88 -12.07 -10.24
C ILE A 37 7.31 -10.71 -10.56
N LYS A 38 6.28 -10.34 -9.81
CA LYS A 38 5.61 -9.06 -9.87
C LYS A 38 5.67 -8.40 -8.50
N TYR A 39 6.00 -7.12 -8.47
CA TYR A 39 5.85 -6.28 -7.28
C TYR A 39 4.82 -5.21 -7.56
N THR A 40 3.88 -5.07 -6.62
CA THR A 40 2.75 -4.14 -6.70
C THR A 40 2.77 -3.28 -5.45
N ALA A 41 2.83 -1.96 -5.64
CA ALA A 41 2.52 -1.00 -4.59
C ALA A 41 1.00 -0.89 -4.48
N ALA A 42 0.46 -0.91 -3.26
CA ALA A 42 -0.97 -0.82 -3.04
C ALA A 42 -1.30 0.11 -1.87
N VAL A 43 -2.38 0.87 -2.01
CA VAL A 43 -2.94 1.70 -0.95
C VAL A 43 -4.43 1.42 -0.80
N ALA A 44 -4.87 1.23 0.43
CA ALA A 44 -6.27 1.07 0.79
C ALA A 44 -6.67 2.17 1.76
N PHE A 45 -7.51 3.11 1.36
CA PHE A 45 -8.01 4.14 2.27
C PHE A 45 -9.20 3.61 3.06
N MET A 46 -9.30 3.95 4.35
CA MET A 46 -10.31 3.40 5.26
C MET A 46 -11.11 4.50 5.95
N PRO A 47 -12.44 4.33 6.14
CA PRO A 47 -13.20 5.15 7.06
C PRO A 47 -12.70 4.87 8.48
N TYR A 48 -11.70 5.63 8.90
CA TYR A 48 -11.10 5.52 10.23
C TYR A 48 -11.77 6.55 11.13
N GLU A 49 -12.80 6.11 11.85
CA GLU A 49 -13.51 6.91 12.85
C GLU A 49 -12.97 6.69 14.27
N ASP A 50 -12.47 5.49 14.57
CA ASP A 50 -11.82 5.13 15.82
C ASP A 50 -10.65 4.14 15.63
N SER A 51 -9.90 3.87 16.71
CA SER A 51 -8.71 3.01 16.70
C SER A 51 -8.97 1.51 16.51
N GLU A 52 -10.24 1.09 16.45
CA GLU A 52 -10.63 -0.31 16.21
C GLU A 52 -11.15 -0.52 14.77
N ASP A 53 -11.43 0.57 14.03
CA ASP A 53 -11.98 0.51 12.67
C ASP A 53 -10.90 0.47 11.58
N PHE A 54 -10.20 -0.67 11.49
CA PHE A 54 -9.30 -1.00 10.38
C PHE A 54 -9.98 -1.85 9.29
N ARG A 55 -11.29 -1.65 9.07
CA ARG A 55 -11.99 -2.35 7.99
C ARG A 55 -11.49 -1.82 6.66
N VAL A 56 -10.78 -2.66 5.90
CA VAL A 56 -10.34 -2.34 4.54
C VAL A 56 -11.57 -2.27 3.63
N PRO A 57 -11.96 -1.11 3.10
CA PRO A 57 -13.10 -1.03 2.20
C PRO A 57 -12.62 -1.33 0.77
N TYR A 58 -13.34 -2.22 0.08
CA TYR A 58 -12.97 -2.69 -1.27
C TYR A 58 -13.10 -1.61 -2.36
N ASP A 59 -13.83 -0.53 -2.07
CA ASP A 59 -14.09 0.56 -3.01
C ASP A 59 -12.98 1.63 -3.03
N ALA A 60 -11.98 1.51 -2.15
CA ALA A 60 -10.93 2.50 -1.89
C ALA A 60 -9.51 1.98 -2.15
N TYR A 61 -9.40 0.92 -2.94
CA TYR A 61 -8.18 0.15 -3.09
C TYR A 61 -7.52 0.45 -4.44
N PHE A 62 -6.31 0.99 -4.39
CA PHE A 62 -5.57 1.43 -5.57
C PHE A 62 -4.23 0.71 -5.62
N THR A 63 -3.82 0.30 -6.82
CA THR A 63 -2.59 -0.48 -7.01
C THR A 63 -1.81 -0.02 -8.22
N LYS A 64 -0.50 -0.18 -8.14
CA LYS A 64 0.43 0.10 -9.24
C LYS A 64 1.47 -1.00 -9.31
N VAL A 65 1.64 -1.59 -10.49
CA VAL A 65 2.73 -2.52 -10.75
C VAL A 65 4.02 -1.71 -10.87
N ILE A 66 4.96 -1.93 -9.96
CA ILE A 66 6.24 -1.21 -9.92
C ILE A 66 7.37 -2.02 -10.57
N PHE A 67 7.19 -3.34 -10.66
CA PHE A 67 8.14 -4.23 -11.35
C PHE A 67 7.45 -5.51 -11.80
N GLU A 68 7.81 -5.98 -12.99
CA GLU A 68 7.47 -7.31 -13.48
C GLU A 68 8.64 -7.87 -14.29
N GLY A 69 9.00 -9.14 -14.04
CA GLY A 69 10.06 -9.78 -14.81
C GLY A 69 10.32 -11.22 -14.43
N ARG A 70 11.15 -11.90 -15.22
CA ARG A 70 11.58 -13.27 -14.95
C ARG A 70 12.54 -13.32 -13.75
N GLY A 71 12.37 -14.34 -12.91
CA GLY A 71 13.31 -14.64 -11.83
C GLY A 71 12.63 -14.91 -10.49
N ARG A 72 13.41 -14.72 -9.42
CA ARG A 72 12.99 -14.97 -8.03
C ARG A 72 13.00 -13.70 -7.20
N ARG A 73 12.33 -13.74 -6.04
CA ARG A 73 12.38 -12.70 -5.01
C ARG A 73 13.82 -12.36 -4.62
N SER A 74 14.06 -11.08 -4.37
CA SER A 74 15.38 -10.58 -3.97
C SER A 74 15.19 -9.55 -2.86
N LYS A 75 15.69 -9.88 -1.66
CA LYS A 75 15.64 -8.98 -0.50
C LYS A 75 16.29 -7.62 -0.78
N LYS A 76 17.31 -7.59 -1.66
CA LYS A 76 17.94 -6.33 -2.09
C LYS A 76 16.98 -5.45 -2.89
N LYS A 77 16.23 -6.03 -3.84
CA LYS A 77 15.23 -5.30 -4.61
C LYS A 77 14.05 -4.88 -3.73
N GLU A 78 13.59 -5.76 -2.85
CA GLU A 78 12.51 -5.45 -1.91
C GLU A 78 12.83 -4.25 -1.03
N LYS A 79 14.06 -4.20 -0.48
CA LYS A 79 14.49 -3.04 0.30
C LYS A 79 14.42 -1.74 -0.51
N GLN A 80 14.90 -1.76 -1.75
CA GLN A 80 14.80 -0.61 -2.65
C GLN A 80 13.33 -0.22 -2.91
N PHE A 81 12.47 -1.20 -3.19
CA PHE A 81 11.05 -0.93 -3.42
C PHE A 81 10.32 -0.41 -2.19
N ILE A 82 10.74 -0.79 -0.98
CA ILE A 82 10.21 -0.25 0.26
C ILE A 82 10.67 1.21 0.44
N GLU A 83 11.93 1.53 0.15
CA GLU A 83 12.46 2.91 0.20
C GLU A 83 11.71 3.82 -0.79
N ASP A 84 11.42 3.31 -1.99
CA ASP A 84 10.71 4.04 -3.04
C ASP A 84 9.17 4.00 -2.87
N LEU A 85 8.65 3.21 -1.91
CA LEU A 85 7.23 2.91 -1.80
C LEU A 85 6.38 4.17 -1.60
N ALA A 86 6.87 5.11 -0.79
CA ALA A 86 6.15 6.35 -0.51
C ALA A 86 5.82 7.13 -1.80
N GLN A 87 6.79 7.21 -2.72
CA GLN A 87 6.59 7.90 -4.00
C GLN A 87 5.45 7.25 -4.82
N TYR A 88 5.47 5.93 -4.96
CA TYR A 88 4.44 5.22 -5.74
C TYR A 88 3.04 5.35 -5.13
N ILE A 89 2.97 5.43 -3.80
CA ILE A 89 1.71 5.58 -3.06
C ILE A 89 1.20 7.02 -3.14
N ASP A 90 2.08 8.02 -3.09
CA ASP A 90 1.71 9.43 -3.28
C ASP A 90 1.19 9.68 -4.70
N GLU A 91 1.78 9.03 -5.72
CA GLU A 91 1.25 9.04 -7.09
C GLU A 91 -0.18 8.47 -7.14
N LEU A 92 -0.40 7.29 -6.57
CA LEU A 92 -1.74 6.67 -6.49
C LEU A 92 -2.74 7.52 -5.69
N ALA A 93 -2.30 8.12 -4.59
CA ALA A 93 -3.15 8.97 -3.76
C ALA A 93 -3.56 10.24 -4.52
N THR A 94 -2.64 10.85 -5.25
CA THR A 94 -2.89 12.07 -6.04
C THR A 94 -3.93 11.84 -7.13
N GLU A 95 -3.93 10.67 -7.78
CA GLU A 95 -4.92 10.30 -8.81
C GLU A 95 -6.37 10.33 -8.30
N VAL A 96 -6.56 10.18 -6.98
CA VAL A 96 -7.88 10.16 -6.33
C VAL A 96 -8.07 11.32 -5.37
N GLU A 97 -7.27 12.38 -5.48
CA GLU A 97 -7.32 13.56 -4.59
C GLU A 97 -7.13 13.21 -3.10
N GLY A 98 -6.43 12.12 -2.83
CA GLY A 98 -6.09 11.63 -1.49
C GLY A 98 -4.68 12.06 -1.05
N SER A 99 -4.37 11.83 0.22
CA SER A 99 -3.03 12.04 0.79
C SER A 99 -2.76 11.08 1.94
N VAL A 100 -1.51 10.63 2.09
CA VAL A 100 -1.04 9.80 3.21
C VAL A 100 -0.09 10.62 4.08
N PHE A 101 -0.27 10.60 5.39
CA PHE A 101 0.58 11.32 6.35
C PHE A 101 1.68 10.38 6.86
N TRP A 102 2.82 10.36 6.16
CA TRP A 102 3.96 9.47 6.42
C TRP A 102 4.59 9.65 7.81
N ASP A 103 4.46 10.83 8.40
CA ASP A 103 4.92 11.19 9.74
C ASP A 103 3.99 10.69 10.85
N LYS A 104 2.80 10.17 10.50
CA LYS A 104 1.76 9.74 11.43
C LYS A 104 1.37 8.27 11.25
N PRO A 105 2.24 7.33 11.63
CA PRO A 105 1.91 5.91 11.60
C PRO A 105 0.87 5.56 12.67
N LEU A 106 -0.16 4.82 12.27
CA LEU A 106 -1.19 4.27 13.16
C LEU A 106 -0.84 2.88 13.70
N SER A 107 0.16 2.22 13.09
CA SER A 107 0.64 0.91 13.53
C SER A 107 2.16 0.80 13.42
N CYS A 108 2.70 -0.20 14.12
CA CYS A 108 4.02 -0.74 13.80
C CYS A 108 4.04 -1.28 12.37
N GLU A 109 5.20 -1.20 11.72
CA GLU A 109 5.42 -1.82 10.42
C GLU A 109 5.40 -3.36 10.53
N ARG A 110 4.94 -4.02 9.47
CA ARG A 110 5.00 -5.47 9.31
C ARG A 110 5.79 -5.80 8.05
N LEU A 111 6.80 -6.65 8.20
CA LEU A 111 7.65 -7.15 7.11
C LEU A 111 7.40 -8.66 6.96
N GLY A 112 7.18 -9.12 5.73
CA GLY A 112 6.82 -10.51 5.39
C GLY A 112 7.86 -11.26 4.58
#